data_AF-A0A1M7TQA1-F1
#
_entry.id   AF-A0A1M7TQA1-F1
#
_cell.length_a   1.000
_cell.length_b   1.000
_cell.length_c   1.000
_cell.angle_alpha   90.00
_cell.angle_beta   90.00
_cell.angle_gamma   90.00
#
_symmetry.space_group_name_H-M   'P 1'
#
loop_
_entity.id
_entity.type
_entity.pdbx_description
1 polymer ?
#
loop_
_entity_poly.entity_id
_entity_poly.type
_entity_poly.pdbx_seq_one_letter_code
_entity_poly.pdbx_strand_id
1 'polypeptide(L)'
;MEAKRSNTDAVDQVAHPDLRDWLQRLAVADRLAVAKKGISLIDELAAVAKTLENDRAVLFPEPGGHAIPVVANLFADRSWIADSVGVPVDRLLPAFQNAARHPLPWVEVKTAPAQEVVHEKVDLLKQLPIPKHNELDSGPYITAALLIARNPKTGIQNVSIHRCQVSGPDRIGVLLLPRHTLHYFRMAEEAGEGLEIALVIGVHPACILASQAIAALDSDEMEIAGSLLNRPIEMVKCRTNRVRVPAHAEIVIEGRILPRVREPEGPFGEFPQYYGTRADREVIKVDAITHRKGAIFHTIVGGGVEHLLLGAIPREATLLEHLQRSFPSVRDVRLTRGGTCRYHLAVKVDKRSQGEPKNIIMGAFGGHYDIKQVVVVDMDVNIDDETEIEWAVATRFQADRDLVVVAGAQGSKLDPSSDDGISAKMGLDATKPLSTDAMEFKRIHVKGVENVDLGKALQADPKAAFARIVAG
;
A
#
# COMPACT_ATOMS: atom_id res chain seq x y z
N MET A 1 43.75 -15.23 -10.47
CA MET A 1 42.42 -15.68 -10.01
C MET A 1 41.69 -14.44 -9.53
N GLU A 2 40.96 -13.81 -10.43
CA GLU A 2 40.16 -12.61 -10.17
C GLU A 2 38.96 -12.98 -9.29
N ALA A 3 38.82 -12.26 -8.19
CA ALA A 3 37.63 -12.33 -7.34
C ALA A 3 36.45 -11.73 -8.11
N LYS A 4 35.42 -12.53 -8.37
CA LYS A 4 34.11 -12.06 -8.81
C LYS A 4 33.58 -11.08 -7.76
N ARG A 5 33.62 -9.77 -8.07
CA ARG A 5 32.85 -8.74 -7.37
C ARG A 5 31.36 -9.07 -7.55
N SER A 6 30.61 -9.04 -6.46
CA SER A 6 29.17 -9.30 -6.44
C SER A 6 28.43 -8.23 -7.25
N ASN A 7 27.40 -8.65 -7.97
CA ASN A 7 26.57 -7.81 -8.84
C ASN A 7 25.63 -6.86 -8.07
N THR A 8 25.78 -6.77 -6.75
CA THR A 8 25.01 -5.90 -5.84
C THR A 8 25.52 -4.47 -5.84
N ASP A 9 26.81 -4.25 -6.11
CA ASP A 9 27.44 -2.92 -5.98
C ASP A 9 27.23 -2.04 -7.22
N ALA A 10 26.70 -2.58 -8.31
CA ALA A 10 26.56 -1.86 -9.58
C ALA A 10 25.30 -0.97 -9.67
N VAL A 11 24.34 -1.10 -8.74
CA VAL A 11 23.01 -0.47 -8.82
C VAL A 11 22.84 0.71 -7.84
N ASP A 12 23.82 0.96 -6.97
CA ASP A 12 23.87 2.14 -6.08
C ASP A 12 24.24 3.45 -6.83
N GLN A 13 24.29 3.44 -8.16
CA GLN A 13 24.70 4.57 -9.01
C GLN A 13 23.57 5.20 -9.84
N VAL A 14 22.29 4.86 -9.60
CA VAL A 14 21.21 5.51 -10.35
C VAL A 14 21.04 6.96 -9.87
N ALA A 15 21.33 7.90 -10.76
CA ALA A 15 21.27 9.32 -10.46
C ALA A 15 19.86 9.79 -10.07
N HIS A 16 18.77 9.15 -10.53
CA HIS A 16 17.39 9.46 -10.15
C HIS A 16 16.52 8.19 -10.18
N PRO A 17 16.34 7.46 -9.06
CA PRO A 17 15.56 6.23 -9.04
C PRO A 17 14.08 6.52 -9.35
N ASP A 18 13.54 5.84 -10.36
CA ASP A 18 12.15 5.97 -10.79
C ASP A 18 11.46 4.60 -11.01
N LEU A 19 10.26 4.60 -11.60
CA LEU A 19 9.53 3.36 -11.89
C LEU A 19 10.36 2.41 -12.78
N ARG A 20 11.06 2.93 -13.79
CA ARG A 20 11.77 2.12 -14.78
C ARG A 20 12.93 1.37 -14.15
N ASP A 21 13.65 1.99 -13.22
CA ASP A 21 14.69 1.32 -12.44
C ASP A 21 14.12 0.16 -11.62
N TRP A 22 12.96 0.36 -11.00
CA TRP A 22 12.29 -0.70 -10.25
C TRP A 22 11.89 -1.87 -11.16
N LEU A 23 11.30 -1.58 -12.33
CA LEU A 23 10.95 -2.61 -13.32
C LEU A 23 12.18 -3.36 -13.83
N GLN A 24 13.31 -2.68 -14.02
CA GLN A 24 14.57 -3.31 -14.40
C GLN A 24 15.07 -4.25 -13.31
N ARG A 25 14.99 -3.86 -12.03
CA ARG A 25 15.35 -4.73 -10.90
C ARG A 25 14.46 -5.97 -10.84
N LEU A 26 13.15 -5.80 -11.01
CA LEU A 26 12.21 -6.92 -11.06
C LEU A 26 12.52 -7.85 -12.23
N ALA A 27 12.86 -7.34 -13.40
CA ALA A 27 13.24 -8.15 -14.56
C ALA A 27 14.51 -8.99 -14.30
N VAL A 28 15.55 -8.38 -13.74
CA VAL A 28 16.82 -9.08 -13.41
C VAL A 28 16.59 -10.16 -12.34
N ALA A 29 15.63 -9.96 -11.44
CA ALA A 29 15.27 -10.92 -10.39
C ALA A 29 14.26 -12.00 -10.83
N ASP A 30 13.90 -12.09 -12.12
CA ASP A 30 12.82 -12.94 -12.65
C ASP A 30 11.45 -12.72 -11.97
N ARG A 31 11.21 -11.49 -11.52
CA ARG A 31 9.98 -11.02 -10.85
C ARG A 31 9.07 -10.19 -11.76
N LEU A 32 9.42 -10.02 -13.03
CA LEU A 32 8.61 -9.31 -14.03
C LEU A 32 8.23 -10.24 -15.18
N ALA A 33 6.93 -10.46 -15.36
CA ALA A 33 6.35 -11.07 -16.54
C ALA A 33 6.02 -10.03 -17.60
N VAL A 34 6.02 -10.44 -18.87
CA VAL A 34 5.55 -9.63 -19.99
C VAL A 34 4.41 -10.37 -20.69
N ALA A 35 3.23 -9.77 -20.71
CA ALA A 35 2.05 -10.33 -21.36
C ALA A 35 2.16 -10.26 -22.89
N LYS A 36 1.25 -10.98 -23.58
CA LYS A 36 1.11 -10.84 -25.03
C LYS A 36 0.66 -9.41 -25.38
N LYS A 37 0.98 -8.97 -26.59
CA LYS A 37 0.51 -7.69 -27.11
C LYS A 37 -1.01 -7.68 -27.26
N GLY A 38 -1.65 -6.54 -27.06
CA GLY A 38 -3.06 -6.36 -27.41
C GLY A 38 -4.05 -6.93 -26.41
N ILE A 39 -3.62 -7.30 -25.20
CA ILE A 39 -4.51 -7.73 -24.12
C ILE A 39 -5.59 -6.66 -23.87
N SER A 40 -6.83 -7.10 -23.69
CA SER A 40 -7.97 -6.21 -23.46
C SER A 40 -7.81 -5.43 -22.15
N LEU A 41 -8.08 -4.11 -22.21
CA LEU A 41 -8.17 -3.23 -21.03
C LEU A 41 -9.41 -3.51 -20.16
N ILE A 42 -10.38 -4.25 -20.71
CA ILE A 42 -11.61 -4.63 -20.03
C ILE A 42 -11.47 -6.10 -19.65
N ASP A 43 -11.50 -6.37 -18.35
CA ASP A 43 -11.50 -7.68 -17.69
C ASP A 43 -10.20 -8.50 -17.86
N GLU A 44 -9.69 -8.70 -19.08
CA GLU A 44 -8.57 -9.61 -19.37
C GLU A 44 -7.27 -9.19 -18.67
N LEU A 45 -6.89 -7.90 -18.76
CA LEU A 45 -5.70 -7.37 -18.08
C LEU A 45 -5.76 -7.62 -16.57
N ALA A 46 -6.91 -7.31 -15.95
CA ALA A 46 -7.11 -7.49 -14.54
C ALA A 46 -7.10 -8.97 -14.14
N ALA A 47 -7.64 -9.87 -14.97
CA ALA A 47 -7.59 -11.31 -14.74
C ALA A 47 -6.15 -11.87 -14.77
N VAL A 48 -5.31 -11.42 -15.72
CA VAL A 48 -3.89 -11.80 -15.78
C VAL A 48 -3.15 -11.25 -14.54
N ALA A 49 -3.35 -9.98 -14.21
CA ALA A 49 -2.73 -9.37 -13.03
C ALA A 49 -3.16 -10.10 -11.74
N LYS A 50 -4.45 -10.42 -11.59
CA LYS A 50 -4.97 -11.14 -10.43
C LYS A 50 -4.35 -12.53 -10.29
N THR A 51 -4.16 -13.24 -11.40
CA THR A 51 -3.53 -14.57 -11.41
C THR A 51 -2.07 -14.54 -10.96
N LEU A 52 -1.35 -13.46 -11.28
CA LEU A 52 0.07 -13.30 -10.97
C LEU A 52 0.36 -12.55 -9.65
N GLU A 53 -0.67 -12.13 -8.90
CA GLU A 53 -0.54 -11.17 -7.79
C GLU A 53 0.37 -11.60 -6.63
N ASN A 54 0.68 -12.90 -6.51
CA ASN A 54 1.57 -13.45 -5.48
C ASN A 54 2.95 -13.88 -6.04
N ASP A 55 3.21 -13.71 -7.34
CA ASP A 55 4.41 -14.24 -8.01
C ASP A 55 5.20 -13.17 -8.76
N ARG A 56 4.54 -12.46 -9.69
CA ARG A 56 5.21 -11.57 -10.66
C ARG A 56 4.48 -10.24 -10.83
N ALA A 57 5.25 -9.17 -10.96
CA ALA A 57 4.81 -7.98 -11.67
C ALA A 57 4.49 -8.32 -13.12
N VAL A 58 3.62 -7.58 -13.77
CA VAL A 58 3.27 -7.85 -15.17
C VAL A 58 3.20 -6.57 -16.00
N LEU A 59 3.94 -6.55 -17.10
CA LEU A 59 3.91 -5.52 -18.13
C LEU A 59 3.04 -5.99 -19.30
N PHE A 60 2.07 -5.17 -19.69
CA PHE A 60 1.15 -5.38 -20.80
C PHE A 60 1.51 -4.46 -21.95
N PRO A 61 2.14 -4.97 -23.02
CA PRO A 61 2.45 -4.15 -24.19
C PRO A 61 1.20 -3.95 -25.06
N GLU A 62 1.04 -2.74 -25.58
CA GLU A 62 -0.03 -2.39 -26.51
C GLU A 62 -1.48 -2.74 -26.07
N PRO A 63 -1.86 -2.58 -24.78
CA PRO A 63 -3.15 -3.07 -24.29
C PRO A 63 -4.30 -2.26 -24.89
N GLY A 64 -5.35 -2.93 -25.36
CA GLY A 64 -6.46 -2.28 -26.06
C GLY A 64 -6.05 -1.49 -27.32
N GLY A 65 -4.85 -1.75 -27.87
CA GLY A 65 -4.31 -1.01 -29.03
C GLY A 65 -3.60 0.31 -28.69
N HIS A 66 -3.45 0.66 -27.41
CA HIS A 66 -2.73 1.86 -26.99
C HIS A 66 -1.22 1.68 -27.07
N ALA A 67 -0.47 2.65 -27.60
CA ALA A 67 1.00 2.57 -27.61
C ALA A 67 1.64 2.59 -26.21
N ILE A 68 0.96 3.17 -25.22
CA ILE A 68 1.42 3.22 -23.82
C ILE A 68 1.19 1.85 -23.19
N PRO A 69 2.23 1.12 -22.73
CA PRO A 69 2.06 -0.13 -21.99
C PRO A 69 1.45 0.12 -20.60
N VAL A 70 0.81 -0.91 -20.06
CA VAL A 70 0.30 -0.91 -18.67
C VAL A 70 1.17 -1.82 -17.81
N VAL A 71 1.43 -1.44 -16.57
CA VAL A 71 2.07 -2.30 -15.56
C VAL A 71 1.18 -2.46 -14.35
N ALA A 72 1.18 -3.65 -13.75
CA ALA A 72 0.49 -3.97 -12.51
C ALA A 72 1.36 -4.86 -11.61
N ASN A 73 0.97 -4.99 -10.33
CA ASN A 73 1.60 -5.83 -9.32
C ASN A 73 3.06 -5.45 -9.03
N LEU A 74 3.36 -4.17 -8.79
CA LEU A 74 4.74 -3.76 -8.47
C LEU A 74 5.28 -4.44 -7.19
N PHE A 75 4.38 -4.92 -6.32
CA PHE A 75 4.70 -5.67 -5.10
C PHE A 75 3.78 -6.89 -4.96
N ALA A 76 4.39 -8.07 -4.82
CA ALA A 76 3.70 -9.32 -4.47
C ALA A 76 3.93 -9.72 -3.01
N ASP A 77 4.93 -9.14 -2.35
CA ASP A 77 5.32 -9.49 -0.98
C ASP A 77 5.95 -8.29 -0.25
N ARG A 78 5.95 -8.34 1.09
CA ARG A 78 6.60 -7.35 1.96
C ARG A 78 8.10 -7.22 1.66
N SER A 79 8.76 -8.31 1.29
CA SER A 79 10.18 -8.28 0.91
C SER A 79 10.44 -7.45 -0.35
N TRP A 80 9.49 -7.39 -1.28
CA TRP A 80 9.62 -6.55 -2.48
C TRP A 80 9.51 -5.08 -2.13
N ILE A 81 8.64 -4.74 -1.19
CA ILE A 81 8.54 -3.37 -0.66
C ILE A 81 9.86 -2.97 0.01
N ALA A 82 10.43 -3.85 0.84
CA ALA A 82 11.71 -3.61 1.50
C ALA A 82 12.87 -3.42 0.49
N ASP A 83 12.94 -4.30 -0.51
CA ASP A 83 13.90 -4.23 -1.63
C ASP A 83 13.74 -2.91 -2.42
N SER A 84 12.50 -2.48 -2.69
CA SER A 84 12.22 -1.25 -3.43
C SER A 84 12.73 0.02 -2.74
N VAL A 85 12.94 -0.01 -1.42
CA VAL A 85 13.52 1.10 -0.66
C VAL A 85 14.92 0.78 -0.11
N GLY A 86 15.52 -0.34 -0.54
CA GLY A 86 16.89 -0.71 -0.22
C GLY A 86 17.14 -1.11 1.23
N VAL A 87 16.17 -1.72 1.91
CA VAL A 87 16.30 -2.16 3.32
C VAL A 87 15.98 -3.64 3.50
N PRO A 88 16.56 -4.31 4.51
CA PRO A 88 16.09 -5.61 4.98
C PRO A 88 14.64 -5.57 5.48
N VAL A 89 13.91 -6.69 5.38
CA VAL A 89 12.48 -6.78 5.73
C VAL A 89 12.19 -6.40 7.18
N ASP A 90 13.05 -6.82 8.11
CA ASP A 90 12.98 -6.52 9.55
C ASP A 90 13.28 -5.04 9.86
N ARG A 91 13.86 -4.31 8.91
CA ARG A 91 14.15 -2.88 9.01
C ARG A 91 13.14 -1.98 8.30
N LEU A 92 12.15 -2.56 7.60
CA LEU A 92 11.16 -1.81 6.83
C LEU A 92 10.33 -0.84 7.68
N LEU A 93 9.72 -1.30 8.79
CA LEU A 93 8.94 -0.40 9.66
C LEU A 93 9.81 0.66 10.34
N PRO A 94 10.98 0.33 10.93
CA PRO A 94 11.89 1.34 11.47
C PRO A 94 12.35 2.37 10.43
N ALA A 95 12.62 1.96 9.20
CA ALA A 95 13.01 2.87 8.12
C ALA A 95 11.88 3.85 7.79
N PHE A 96 10.64 3.36 7.68
CA PHE A 96 9.48 4.21 7.44
C PHE A 96 9.21 5.18 8.59
N GLN A 97 9.29 4.73 9.85
CA GLN A 97 9.18 5.60 11.02
C GLN A 97 10.25 6.69 11.02
N ASN A 98 11.50 6.33 10.69
CA ASN A 98 12.57 7.31 10.60
C ASN A 98 12.29 8.35 9.50
N ALA A 99 11.82 7.91 8.33
CA ALA A 99 11.48 8.79 7.23
C ALA A 99 10.33 9.74 7.54
N ALA A 100 9.30 9.25 8.26
CA ALA A 100 8.17 10.06 8.71
C ALA A 100 8.57 11.11 9.77
N ARG A 101 9.52 10.80 10.65
CA ARG A 101 10.04 11.74 11.66
C ARG A 101 11.04 12.76 11.10
N HIS A 102 11.79 12.35 10.08
CA HIS A 102 12.86 13.14 9.48
C HIS A 102 12.60 13.28 7.97
N PRO A 103 11.51 13.93 7.55
CA PRO A 103 11.23 14.16 6.14
C PRO A 103 12.36 14.97 5.50
N LEU A 104 12.66 14.68 4.25
CA LEU A 104 13.71 15.34 3.48
C LEU A 104 13.07 16.23 2.41
N PRO A 105 13.18 17.56 2.51
CA PRO A 105 12.55 18.48 1.57
C PRO A 105 12.89 18.16 0.11
N TRP A 106 11.87 18.18 -0.74
CA TRP A 106 12.04 18.03 -2.18
C TRP A 106 12.70 19.28 -2.80
N VAL A 107 13.18 19.15 -4.03
CA VAL A 107 13.82 20.24 -4.79
C VAL A 107 13.05 20.54 -6.07
N GLU A 108 12.83 21.82 -6.39
CA GLU A 108 12.15 22.21 -7.62
C GLU A 108 13.13 22.21 -8.81
N VAL A 109 12.74 21.57 -9.91
CA VAL A 109 13.47 21.59 -11.18
C VAL A 109 12.67 22.30 -12.27
N LYS A 110 13.36 22.87 -13.26
CA LYS A 110 12.74 23.65 -14.35
C LYS A 110 12.25 22.79 -15.52
N THR A 111 12.88 21.64 -15.74
CA THR A 111 12.61 20.73 -16.86
C THR A 111 12.48 19.32 -16.32
N ALA A 112 11.52 18.57 -16.84
CA ALA A 112 11.18 17.26 -16.31
C ALA A 112 10.78 16.29 -17.44
N PRO A 113 11.25 15.03 -17.40
CA PRO A 113 10.78 13.98 -18.29
C PRO A 113 9.25 13.83 -18.31
N ALA A 114 8.58 14.03 -17.17
CA ALA A 114 7.11 13.96 -17.05
C ALA A 114 6.35 14.97 -17.94
N GLN A 115 7.05 15.93 -18.58
CA GLN A 115 6.46 16.99 -19.40
C GLN A 115 7.00 17.01 -20.84
N GLU A 116 7.56 15.90 -21.34
CA GLU A 116 8.08 15.81 -22.71
C GLU A 116 6.98 15.84 -23.78
N VAL A 117 5.82 15.27 -23.49
CA VAL A 117 4.62 15.30 -24.34
C VAL A 117 3.50 16.00 -23.57
N VAL A 118 2.79 16.91 -24.24
CA VAL A 118 1.71 17.71 -23.64
C VAL A 118 0.46 17.60 -24.50
N HIS A 119 -0.67 17.31 -23.86
CA HIS A 119 -2.00 17.29 -24.46
C HIS A 119 -2.90 18.31 -23.77
N GLU A 120 -3.25 19.37 -24.48
CA GLU A 120 -4.21 20.39 -24.02
C GLU A 120 -5.66 20.08 -24.43
N LYS A 121 -5.83 19.29 -25.49
CA LYS A 121 -7.14 18.73 -25.89
C LYS A 121 -7.26 17.34 -25.29
N VAL A 122 -7.96 17.26 -24.17
CA VAL A 122 -8.03 16.06 -23.34
C VAL A 122 -9.15 15.13 -23.82
N ASP A 123 -8.79 13.87 -24.04
CA ASP A 123 -9.68 12.72 -24.19
C ASP A 123 -9.00 11.53 -23.51
N LEU A 124 -9.29 11.35 -22.23
CA LEU A 124 -8.62 10.41 -21.32
C LEU A 124 -8.56 8.99 -21.90
N LEU A 125 -9.68 8.47 -22.41
CA LEU A 125 -9.75 7.10 -22.92
C LEU A 125 -9.09 6.92 -24.29
N LYS A 126 -8.91 7.99 -25.08
CA LYS A 126 -8.10 7.92 -26.30
C LYS A 126 -6.61 8.02 -26.01
N GLN A 127 -6.25 8.83 -25.01
CA GLN A 127 -4.85 9.15 -24.71
C GLN A 127 -4.19 8.14 -23.78
N LEU A 128 -4.94 7.53 -22.86
CA LEU A 128 -4.41 6.68 -21.80
C LEU A 128 -5.09 5.29 -21.79
N PRO A 129 -4.32 4.21 -21.54
CA PRO A 129 -4.82 2.84 -21.48
C PRO A 129 -5.45 2.54 -20.11
N ILE A 130 -6.57 3.19 -19.78
CA ILE A 130 -7.21 3.09 -18.46
C ILE A 130 -8.04 1.80 -18.38
N PRO A 131 -7.70 0.83 -17.50
CA PRO A 131 -8.42 -0.44 -17.43
C PRO A 131 -9.78 -0.32 -16.73
N LYS A 132 -10.67 -1.28 -17.00
CA LYS A 132 -11.79 -1.65 -16.13
C LYS A 132 -11.42 -2.97 -15.43
N HIS A 133 -11.43 -2.99 -14.10
CA HIS A 133 -10.86 -4.09 -13.31
C HIS A 133 -11.84 -5.21 -13.00
N ASN A 134 -12.97 -4.87 -12.37
CA ASN A 134 -13.95 -5.84 -11.89
C ASN A 134 -15.22 -5.81 -12.75
N GLU A 135 -15.92 -6.93 -12.77
CA GLU A 135 -17.13 -7.17 -13.56
C GLU A 135 -18.17 -6.04 -13.42
N LEU A 136 -18.46 -5.64 -12.18
CA LEU A 136 -19.49 -4.62 -11.88
C LEU A 136 -18.93 -3.21 -11.71
N ASP A 137 -17.65 -2.97 -12.00
CA ASP A 137 -17.12 -1.60 -12.00
C ASP A 137 -17.88 -0.75 -13.02
N SER A 138 -18.26 0.46 -12.61
CA SER A 138 -19.09 1.37 -13.43
C SER A 138 -18.43 1.87 -14.71
N GLY A 139 -17.13 1.64 -14.89
CA GLY A 139 -16.36 2.03 -16.07
C GLY A 139 -14.86 1.85 -15.86
N PRO A 140 -14.02 2.49 -16.70
CA PRO A 140 -12.59 2.54 -16.49
C PRO A 140 -12.21 3.37 -15.25
N TYR A 141 -11.24 2.88 -14.48
CA TYR A 141 -10.73 3.55 -13.28
C TYR A 141 -9.22 3.75 -13.32
N ILE A 142 -8.78 4.94 -12.94
CA ILE A 142 -7.39 5.19 -12.57
C ILE A 142 -7.24 4.84 -11.09
N THR A 143 -6.42 3.83 -10.78
CA THR A 143 -6.34 3.23 -9.44
C THR A 143 -4.98 3.36 -8.75
N ALA A 144 -3.94 3.78 -9.49
CA ALA A 144 -2.58 3.92 -8.95
C ALA A 144 -2.05 5.36 -8.98
N ALA A 145 -2.93 6.34 -9.24
CA ALA A 145 -2.51 7.72 -9.28
C ALA A 145 -2.33 8.31 -7.88
N LEU A 146 -1.20 8.96 -7.66
CA LEU A 146 -1.02 9.87 -6.55
C LEU A 146 -1.79 11.16 -6.86
N LEU A 147 -2.85 11.43 -6.11
CA LEU A 147 -3.54 12.70 -6.12
C LEU A 147 -2.75 13.67 -5.22
N ILE A 148 -2.06 14.62 -5.85
CA ILE A 148 -1.40 15.72 -5.15
C ILE A 148 -2.36 16.89 -5.12
N ALA A 149 -2.80 17.27 -3.93
CA ALA A 149 -3.66 18.42 -3.69
C ALA A 149 -2.90 19.52 -2.96
N ARG A 150 -3.08 20.77 -3.40
CA ARG A 150 -2.44 21.92 -2.78
C ARG A 150 -3.41 22.60 -1.81
N ASN A 151 -3.02 22.75 -0.55
CA ASN A 151 -3.79 23.53 0.43
C ASN A 151 -4.00 24.96 -0.11
N PRO A 152 -5.26 25.44 -0.27
CA PRO A 152 -5.52 26.74 -0.87
C PRO A 152 -5.01 27.92 -0.01
N LYS A 153 -4.84 27.72 1.30
CA LYS A 153 -4.38 28.75 2.23
C LYS A 153 -2.87 28.74 2.44
N THR A 154 -2.29 27.58 2.78
CA THR A 154 -0.87 27.47 3.15
C THR A 154 0.02 27.21 1.94
N GLY A 155 -0.54 26.60 0.89
CA GLY A 155 0.20 26.15 -0.29
C GLY A 155 0.99 24.86 -0.12
N ILE A 156 0.94 24.25 1.06
CA ILE A 156 1.53 22.95 1.35
C ILE A 156 0.74 21.86 0.61
N GLN A 157 1.40 20.81 0.15
CA GLN A 157 0.78 19.73 -0.60
C GLN A 157 0.44 18.55 0.31
N ASN A 158 -0.60 17.83 -0.08
CA ASN A 158 -0.91 16.50 0.45
C ASN A 158 -0.93 15.53 -0.73
N VAL A 159 -0.41 14.33 -0.52
CA VAL A 159 -0.40 13.25 -1.51
C VAL A 159 -1.16 12.05 -0.99
N SER A 160 -2.14 11.58 -1.76
CA SER A 160 -2.94 10.41 -1.40
C SER A 160 -3.43 9.66 -2.64
N ILE A 161 -3.74 8.38 -2.52
CA ILE A 161 -4.34 7.61 -3.63
C ILE A 161 -5.86 7.61 -3.51
N HIS A 162 -6.54 7.91 -4.62
CA HIS A 162 -7.98 7.86 -4.75
C HIS A 162 -8.38 7.07 -5.99
N ARG A 163 -9.45 6.27 -5.88
CA ARG A 163 -10.09 5.71 -7.07
C ARG A 163 -10.70 6.84 -7.91
N CYS A 164 -10.43 6.82 -9.21
CA CYS A 164 -10.79 7.89 -10.14
C CYS A 164 -11.55 7.30 -11.34
N GLN A 165 -12.89 7.40 -11.33
CA GLN A 165 -13.74 6.91 -12.41
C GLN A 165 -13.67 7.85 -13.61
N VAL A 166 -13.36 7.35 -14.80
CA VAL A 166 -13.46 8.15 -16.03
C VAL A 166 -14.94 8.28 -16.43
N SER A 167 -15.50 9.48 -16.31
CA SER A 167 -16.93 9.77 -16.56
C SER A 167 -17.16 10.56 -17.86
N GLY A 168 -16.09 11.03 -18.50
CA GLY A 168 -16.11 11.71 -19.79
C GLY A 168 -14.70 11.91 -20.35
N PRO A 169 -14.55 12.61 -21.50
CA PRO A 169 -13.24 12.82 -22.11
C PRO A 169 -12.27 13.59 -21.19
N ASP A 170 -12.78 14.51 -20.37
CA ASP A 170 -12.02 15.35 -19.45
C ASP A 170 -12.65 15.47 -18.05
N ARG A 171 -13.46 14.47 -17.67
CA ARG A 171 -14.17 14.40 -16.38
C ARG A 171 -13.84 13.10 -15.66
N ILE A 172 -13.55 13.23 -14.37
CA ILE A 172 -13.25 12.11 -13.48
C ILE A 172 -14.10 12.23 -12.20
N GLY A 173 -14.84 11.19 -11.84
CA GLY A 173 -15.48 11.07 -10.52
C GLY A 173 -14.48 10.55 -9.49
N VAL A 174 -14.45 11.14 -8.29
CA VAL A 174 -13.49 10.79 -7.24
C VAL A 174 -14.14 10.70 -5.86
N LEU A 175 -13.81 9.63 -5.12
CA LEU A 175 -14.24 9.47 -3.72
C LEU A 175 -13.24 10.16 -2.77
N LEU A 176 -13.70 11.19 -2.05
CA LEU A 176 -12.92 11.82 -0.98
C LEU A 176 -13.36 11.31 0.41
N LEU A 177 -12.54 10.44 1.01
CA LEU A 177 -12.69 10.05 2.41
C LEU A 177 -12.32 11.21 3.36
N PRO A 178 -12.80 11.22 4.62
CA PRO A 178 -12.62 12.34 5.56
C PRO A 178 -11.18 12.47 6.09
N ARG A 179 -10.28 12.88 5.20
CA ARG A 179 -8.84 13.12 5.43
C ARG A 179 -8.42 14.46 4.78
N HIS A 180 -7.12 14.68 4.62
CA HIS A 180 -6.54 15.97 4.23
C HIS A 180 -7.07 16.50 2.89
N THR A 181 -7.18 15.66 1.84
CA THR A 181 -7.73 16.09 0.54
C THR A 181 -9.16 16.62 0.65
N LEU A 182 -10.04 15.94 1.42
CA LEU A 182 -11.39 16.44 1.68
C LEU A 182 -11.37 17.74 2.48
N HIS A 183 -10.45 17.87 3.44
CA HIS A 183 -10.28 19.09 4.23
C HIS A 183 -9.88 20.28 3.34
N TYR A 184 -8.90 20.11 2.45
CA TYR A 184 -8.50 21.14 1.48
C TYR A 184 -9.62 21.47 0.50
N PHE A 185 -10.34 20.45 0.04
CA PHE A 185 -11.46 20.63 -0.87
C PHE A 185 -12.59 21.45 -0.24
N ARG A 186 -12.95 21.19 1.02
CA ARG A 186 -13.94 21.98 1.75
C ARG A 186 -13.54 23.46 1.84
N MET A 187 -12.27 23.76 2.11
CA MET A 187 -11.78 25.14 2.11
C MET A 187 -11.96 25.84 0.74
N ALA A 188 -11.64 25.13 -0.34
CA ALA A 188 -11.80 25.66 -1.70
C ALA A 188 -13.28 25.84 -2.06
N GLU A 189 -14.12 24.85 -1.73
CA GLU A 189 -15.56 24.87 -2.00
C GLU A 189 -16.30 25.98 -1.24
N GLU A 190 -15.92 26.23 0.02
CA GLU A 190 -16.39 27.37 0.82
C GLU A 190 -16.04 28.72 0.17
N ALA A 191 -14.84 28.82 -0.44
CA ALA A 191 -14.43 29.99 -1.21
C ALA A 191 -15.06 30.07 -2.62
N GLY A 192 -15.80 29.03 -3.05
CA GLY A 192 -16.36 28.95 -4.40
C GLY A 192 -15.31 28.67 -5.49
N GLU A 193 -14.11 28.21 -5.10
CA GLU A 193 -12.99 27.91 -6.00
C GLU A 193 -12.83 26.39 -6.19
N GLY A 194 -12.27 25.98 -7.33
CA GLY A 194 -11.87 24.59 -7.51
C GLY A 194 -10.56 24.28 -6.80
N LEU A 195 -10.46 23.10 -6.18
CA LEU A 195 -9.20 22.66 -5.58
C LEU A 195 -8.24 22.22 -6.68
N GLU A 196 -7.12 22.91 -6.84
CA GLU A 196 -6.06 22.50 -7.77
C GLU A 196 -5.44 21.17 -7.35
N ILE A 197 -5.38 20.23 -8.30
CA ILE A 197 -4.83 18.89 -8.10
C ILE A 197 -3.97 18.45 -9.29
N ALA A 198 -3.18 17.41 -9.08
CA ALA A 198 -2.61 16.61 -10.16
C ALA A 198 -2.73 15.12 -9.80
N LEU A 199 -3.07 14.28 -10.78
CA LEU A 199 -2.99 12.82 -10.66
C LEU A 199 -1.67 12.38 -11.31
N VAL A 200 -0.80 11.73 -10.53
CA VAL A 200 0.54 11.32 -10.97
C VAL A 200 0.62 9.80 -11.03
N ILE A 201 0.92 9.25 -12.20
CA ILE A 201 0.94 7.82 -12.47
C ILE A 201 2.33 7.40 -12.90
N GLY A 202 2.76 6.23 -12.42
CA GLY A 202 4.05 5.65 -12.73
C GLY A 202 5.19 6.42 -12.08
N VAL A 203 5.38 6.17 -10.78
CA VAL A 203 6.44 6.78 -9.96
C VAL A 203 7.23 5.68 -9.26
N HIS A 204 8.34 6.05 -8.62
CA HIS A 204 9.09 5.13 -7.79
C HIS A 204 8.20 4.56 -6.65
N PRO A 205 8.31 3.25 -6.31
CA PRO A 205 7.62 2.62 -5.17
C PRO A 205 7.59 3.42 -3.86
N ALA A 206 8.72 4.03 -3.48
CA ALA A 206 8.82 4.86 -2.28
C ALA A 206 7.81 6.02 -2.25
N CYS A 207 7.51 6.64 -3.40
CA CYS A 207 6.51 7.71 -3.49
C CYS A 207 5.09 7.16 -3.26
N ILE A 208 4.82 5.96 -3.78
CA ILE A 208 3.54 5.26 -3.60
C ILE A 208 3.35 4.92 -2.11
N LEU A 209 4.36 4.33 -1.47
CA LEU A 209 4.35 4.01 -0.04
C LEU A 209 4.17 5.25 0.83
N ALA A 210 4.92 6.32 0.53
CA ALA A 210 4.86 7.54 1.31
C ALA A 210 3.47 8.21 1.27
N SER A 211 2.76 8.15 0.12
CA SER A 211 1.39 8.68 -0.01
C SER A 211 0.36 8.03 0.91
N GLN A 212 0.70 6.88 1.50
CA GLN A 212 -0.15 6.13 2.41
C GLN A 212 0.22 6.38 3.89
N ALA A 213 1.21 7.23 4.15
CA ALA A 213 1.58 7.64 5.50
C ALA A 213 0.40 8.32 6.22
N ILE A 214 0.25 8.05 7.52
CA ILE A 214 -0.65 8.82 8.37
C ILE A 214 0.16 9.98 8.95
N ALA A 215 0.42 10.97 8.09
CA ALA A 215 1.15 12.18 8.47
C ALA A 215 0.23 13.20 9.15
N ALA A 216 0.83 14.20 9.81
CA ALA A 216 0.09 15.36 10.30
C ALA A 216 -0.44 16.19 9.12
N LEU A 217 -1.49 16.98 9.37
CA LEU A 217 -1.97 17.95 8.38
C LEU A 217 -0.81 18.89 8.00
N ASP A 218 -0.72 19.25 6.72
CA ASP A 218 0.33 20.11 6.18
C ASP A 218 1.77 19.52 6.34
N SER A 219 1.90 18.19 6.27
CA SER A 219 3.17 17.48 6.01
C SER A 219 3.15 16.90 4.59
N ASP A 220 4.15 17.17 3.77
CA ASP A 220 4.21 16.71 2.38
C ASP A 220 4.82 15.29 2.31
N GLU A 221 4.02 14.31 1.89
CA GLU A 221 4.46 12.91 1.82
C GLU A 221 5.61 12.68 0.82
N MET A 222 5.84 13.57 -0.15
CA MET A 222 7.01 13.44 -1.03
C MET A 222 8.32 13.68 -0.28
N GLU A 223 8.31 14.40 0.84
CA GLU A 223 9.49 14.55 1.69
C GLU A 223 9.78 13.27 2.48
N ILE A 224 8.74 12.52 2.86
CA ILE A 224 8.88 11.16 3.44
C ILE A 224 9.48 10.22 2.39
N ALA A 225 9.00 10.28 1.15
CA ALA A 225 9.57 9.51 0.05
C ALA A 225 11.05 9.84 -0.18
N GLY A 226 11.42 11.12 -0.11
CA GLY A 226 12.81 11.55 -0.21
C GLY A 226 13.69 11.00 0.92
N SER A 227 13.17 10.99 2.15
CA SER A 227 13.86 10.43 3.30
C SER A 227 14.03 8.90 3.20
N LEU A 228 13.01 8.17 2.72
CA LEU A 228 13.09 6.73 2.44
C LEU A 228 14.19 6.40 1.41
N LEU A 229 14.38 7.28 0.42
CA LEU A 229 15.41 7.12 -0.62
C LEU A 229 16.76 7.76 -0.25
N ASN A 230 16.87 8.36 0.95
CA ASN A 230 18.01 9.17 1.38
C ASN A 230 18.43 10.26 0.37
N ARG A 231 17.45 10.84 -0.33
CA ARG A 231 17.68 11.87 -1.35
C ARG A 231 16.43 12.72 -1.61
N PRO A 232 16.55 14.03 -1.88
CA PRO A 232 15.39 14.84 -2.25
C PRO A 232 14.69 14.31 -3.50
N ILE A 233 13.35 14.32 -3.49
CA ILE A 233 12.58 14.10 -4.71
C ILE A 233 12.69 15.36 -5.58
N GLU A 234 12.99 15.19 -6.86
CA GLU A 234 12.92 16.29 -7.82
C GLU A 234 11.46 16.50 -8.23
N MET A 235 10.96 17.71 -8.04
CA MET A 235 9.59 18.09 -8.33
C MET A 235 9.56 19.17 -9.40
N VAL A 236 8.58 19.13 -10.29
CA VAL A 236 8.35 20.13 -11.33
C VAL A 236 6.97 20.74 -11.13
N LYS A 237 6.84 22.05 -11.37
CA LYS A 237 5.54 22.71 -11.36
C LYS A 237 4.69 22.21 -12.54
N CYS A 238 3.42 21.90 -12.28
CA CYS A 238 2.40 21.67 -13.30
C CYS A 238 2.30 22.86 -14.28
N ARG A 239 1.86 22.58 -15.50
CA ARG A 239 1.74 23.55 -16.59
C ARG A 239 0.53 24.48 -16.41
N THR A 240 -0.57 23.93 -15.90
CA THR A 240 -1.89 24.58 -15.84
C THR A 240 -2.25 25.10 -14.45
N ASN A 241 -1.59 24.62 -13.40
CA ASN A 241 -1.89 24.99 -12.02
C ASN A 241 -0.62 25.13 -11.14
N ARG A 242 -0.78 25.34 -9.82
CA ARG A 242 0.34 25.61 -8.89
C ARG A 242 0.89 24.36 -8.20
N VAL A 243 0.38 23.18 -8.51
CA VAL A 243 0.82 21.91 -7.94
C VAL A 243 2.23 21.58 -8.45
N ARG A 244 3.03 20.93 -7.62
CA ARG A 244 4.33 20.34 -7.93
C ARG A 244 4.18 18.83 -7.94
N VAL A 245 4.72 18.19 -8.96
CA VAL A 245 4.66 16.74 -9.18
C VAL A 245 6.06 16.16 -9.36
N PRO A 246 6.31 14.87 -9.03
CA PRO A 246 7.60 14.24 -9.29
C PRO A 246 8.04 14.42 -10.75
N ALA A 247 9.21 15.01 -10.97
CA ALA A 247 9.74 15.31 -12.30
C ALA A 247 9.95 14.04 -13.16
N HIS A 248 10.16 12.92 -12.48
CA HIS A 248 10.41 11.61 -13.06
C HIS A 248 9.18 10.69 -13.11
N ALA A 249 7.97 11.24 -12.91
CA ALA A 249 6.74 10.49 -13.16
C ALA A 249 6.58 10.11 -14.65
N GLU A 250 5.88 9.02 -14.92
CA GLU A 250 5.56 8.61 -16.29
C GLU A 250 4.46 9.48 -16.89
N ILE A 251 3.38 9.73 -16.15
CA ILE A 251 2.18 10.45 -16.63
C ILE A 251 1.66 11.37 -15.51
N VAL A 252 1.25 12.59 -15.87
CA VAL A 252 0.62 13.58 -15.00
C VAL A 252 -0.67 14.07 -15.65
N ILE A 253 -1.78 14.02 -14.92
CA ILE A 253 -3.07 14.55 -15.32
C ILE A 253 -3.36 15.75 -14.43
N GLU A 254 -3.34 16.95 -15.00
CA GLU A 254 -3.51 18.21 -14.29
C GLU A 254 -4.97 18.65 -14.32
N GLY A 255 -5.47 19.22 -13.23
CA GLY A 255 -6.84 19.71 -13.20
C GLY A 255 -7.25 20.31 -11.86
N ARG A 256 -8.57 20.29 -11.62
CA ARG A 256 -9.16 20.78 -10.38
C ARG A 256 -10.42 20.02 -9.99
N ILE A 257 -10.64 19.83 -8.70
CA ILE A 257 -11.92 19.35 -8.17
C ILE A 257 -12.92 20.52 -8.20
N LEU A 258 -14.04 20.35 -8.88
CA LEU A 258 -15.04 21.39 -9.08
C LEU A 258 -15.83 21.67 -7.79
N PRO A 259 -16.02 22.95 -7.40
CA PRO A 259 -16.81 23.28 -6.23
C PRO A 259 -18.29 23.03 -6.51
N ARG A 260 -19.01 22.47 -5.53
CA ARG A 260 -20.48 22.27 -5.55
C ARG A 260 -21.00 21.40 -6.69
N VAL A 261 -20.13 20.70 -7.40
CA VAL A 261 -20.51 19.72 -8.42
C VAL A 261 -20.35 18.34 -7.82
N ARG A 262 -21.42 17.53 -7.91
CA ARG A 262 -21.40 16.11 -7.58
C ARG A 262 -22.09 15.34 -8.70
N GLU A 263 -21.51 14.21 -9.10
CA GLU A 263 -22.04 13.34 -10.15
C GLU A 263 -21.98 11.87 -9.70
N PRO A 264 -22.81 10.99 -10.28
CA PRO A 264 -22.81 9.59 -9.89
C PRO A 264 -21.48 8.88 -10.16
N GLU A 265 -20.83 8.38 -9.11
CA GLU A 265 -19.59 7.59 -9.13
C GLU A 265 -19.84 6.21 -8.51
N GLY A 266 -19.16 5.19 -9.02
CA GLY A 266 -19.34 3.80 -8.62
C GLY A 266 -20.51 3.08 -9.31
N PRO A 267 -20.75 1.79 -8.99
CA PRO A 267 -20.01 1.02 -7.99
C PRO A 267 -18.57 0.67 -8.42
N PHE A 268 -17.75 0.26 -7.45
CA PHE A 268 -16.34 -0.08 -7.66
C PHE A 268 -15.88 -1.17 -6.68
N GLY A 269 -15.09 -2.13 -7.15
CA GLY A 269 -14.48 -3.19 -6.32
C GLY A 269 -13.42 -2.66 -5.36
N GLU A 270 -13.70 -2.72 -4.06
CA GLU A 270 -12.89 -2.09 -3.01
C GLU A 270 -11.94 -3.05 -2.28
N PHE A 271 -11.04 -2.50 -1.48
CA PHE A 271 -10.08 -3.29 -0.69
C PHE A 271 -10.67 -4.40 0.20
N PRO A 272 -11.89 -4.29 0.79
CA PRO A 272 -12.45 -5.36 1.60
C PRO A 272 -13.07 -6.46 0.74
N GLN A 273 -12.85 -6.43 -0.58
CA GLN A 273 -13.31 -7.43 -1.56
C GLN A 273 -14.83 -7.40 -1.78
N TYR A 274 -15.44 -6.24 -1.55
CA TYR A 274 -16.85 -5.96 -1.84
C TYR A 274 -16.96 -4.76 -2.78
N TYR A 275 -18.10 -4.62 -3.45
CA TYR A 275 -18.40 -3.43 -4.25
C TYR A 275 -18.84 -2.28 -3.36
N GLY A 276 -18.12 -1.16 -3.43
CA GLY A 276 -18.59 0.11 -2.89
C GLY A 276 -19.80 0.60 -3.68
N THR A 277 -20.84 1.06 -2.99
CA THR A 277 -22.09 1.48 -3.63
C THR A 277 -21.92 2.75 -4.45
N ARG A 278 -22.74 2.88 -5.49
CA ARG A 278 -22.85 4.11 -6.28
C ARG A 278 -23.39 5.26 -5.42
N ALA A 279 -22.80 6.45 -5.55
CA ALA A 279 -23.26 7.66 -4.89
C ALA A 279 -22.81 8.90 -5.68
N ASP A 280 -23.42 10.05 -5.40
CA ASP A 280 -22.95 11.32 -5.97
C ASP A 280 -21.66 11.75 -5.27
N ARG A 281 -20.58 11.91 -6.05
CA ARG A 281 -19.23 12.21 -5.56
C ARG A 281 -18.61 13.39 -6.28
N GLU A 282 -17.51 13.89 -5.72
CA GLU A 282 -16.73 15.01 -6.25
C GLU A 282 -16.26 14.74 -7.69
N VAL A 283 -16.16 15.82 -8.48
CA VAL A 283 -15.78 15.73 -9.90
C VAL A 283 -14.51 16.52 -10.16
N ILE A 284 -13.50 15.86 -10.72
CA ILE A 284 -12.31 16.48 -11.27
C ILE A 284 -12.59 16.88 -12.71
N LYS A 285 -12.32 18.14 -13.04
CA LYS A 285 -12.16 18.61 -14.42
C LYS A 285 -10.68 18.56 -14.78
N VAL A 286 -10.36 17.88 -15.87
CA VAL A 286 -8.99 17.76 -16.38
C VAL A 286 -8.70 18.92 -17.34
N ASP A 287 -7.57 19.58 -17.12
CA ASP A 287 -7.11 20.73 -17.91
C ASP A 287 -6.00 20.32 -18.89
N ALA A 288 -5.10 19.40 -18.52
CA ALA A 288 -4.05 18.88 -19.41
C ALA A 288 -3.57 17.48 -19.00
N ILE A 289 -2.96 16.76 -19.95
CA ILE A 289 -2.16 15.56 -19.68
C ILE A 289 -0.74 15.82 -20.13
N THR A 290 0.25 15.59 -19.27
CA THR A 290 1.66 15.56 -19.65
C THR A 290 2.26 14.20 -19.37
N HIS A 291 3.19 13.73 -20.20
CA HIS A 291 3.85 12.46 -19.96
C HIS A 291 5.22 12.36 -20.62
N ARG A 292 6.01 11.38 -20.16
CA ARG A 292 7.28 10.98 -20.79
C ARG A 292 7.06 10.42 -22.20
N LYS A 293 8.06 10.52 -23.08
CA LYS A 293 8.08 9.71 -24.31
C LYS A 293 8.21 8.23 -23.95
N GLY A 294 7.35 7.41 -24.55
CA GLY A 294 7.26 5.99 -24.20
C GLY A 294 6.87 5.77 -22.73
N ALA A 295 5.89 6.54 -22.25
CA ALA A 295 5.38 6.44 -20.88
C ALA A 295 4.84 5.04 -20.56
N ILE A 296 4.83 4.67 -19.28
CA ILE A 296 4.23 3.45 -18.73
C ILE A 296 3.07 3.82 -17.81
N PHE A 297 1.89 3.25 -18.04
CA PHE A 297 0.74 3.44 -17.18
C PHE A 297 0.74 2.41 -16.06
N HIS A 298 0.80 2.84 -14.80
CA HIS A 298 0.67 1.92 -13.66
C HIS A 298 -0.79 1.82 -13.21
N THR A 299 -1.25 0.60 -12.96
CA THR A 299 -2.57 0.31 -12.41
C THR A 299 -2.47 -0.66 -11.23
N ILE A 300 -3.38 -0.52 -10.27
CA ILE A 300 -3.53 -1.43 -9.13
C ILE A 300 -4.91 -2.07 -9.20
N VAL A 301 -4.99 -3.40 -9.08
CA VAL A 301 -6.28 -4.13 -9.01
C VAL A 301 -6.87 -3.99 -7.59
N GLY A 302 -8.12 -3.53 -7.50
CA GLY A 302 -8.84 -3.39 -6.23
C GLY A 302 -8.89 -4.72 -5.43
N GLY A 303 -8.66 -4.67 -4.11
CA GLY A 303 -8.57 -5.86 -3.25
C GLY A 303 -7.40 -6.83 -3.54
N GLY A 304 -6.56 -6.55 -4.54
CA GLY A 304 -5.37 -7.35 -4.86
C GLY A 304 -4.20 -7.14 -3.90
N VAL A 305 -3.20 -8.02 -3.98
CA VAL A 305 -2.06 -8.02 -3.04
C VAL A 305 -1.32 -6.69 -2.99
N GLU A 306 -1.00 -6.10 -4.13
CA GLU A 306 -0.33 -4.80 -4.22
C GLU A 306 -1.11 -3.72 -3.45
N HIS A 307 -2.43 -3.64 -3.65
CA HIS A 307 -3.31 -2.70 -2.95
C HIS A 307 -3.25 -2.90 -1.43
N LEU A 308 -3.40 -4.15 -0.98
CA LEU A 308 -3.45 -4.47 0.44
C LEU A 308 -2.12 -4.16 1.13
N LEU A 309 -0.99 -4.55 0.54
CA LEU A 309 0.34 -4.31 1.11
C LEU A 309 0.72 -2.83 1.12
N LEU A 310 0.40 -2.08 0.06
CA LEU A 310 0.63 -0.63 0.01
C LEU A 310 -0.08 0.10 1.15
N GLY A 311 -1.29 -0.33 1.50
CA GLY A 311 -2.00 0.19 2.67
C GLY A 311 -1.39 -0.28 4.00
N ALA A 312 -0.90 -1.51 4.07
CA ALA A 312 -0.47 -2.15 5.31
C ALA A 312 0.77 -1.47 5.92
N ILE A 313 1.86 -1.40 5.15
CA ILE A 313 3.19 -1.07 5.67
C ILE A 313 3.24 0.30 6.34
N PRO A 314 2.75 1.38 5.71
CA PRO A 314 2.77 2.71 6.32
C PRO A 314 1.88 2.78 7.56
N ARG A 315 0.72 2.12 7.53
CA ARG A 315 -0.21 2.08 8.67
C ARG A 315 0.37 1.32 9.85
N GLU A 316 1.04 0.20 9.60
CA GLU A 316 1.78 -0.55 10.63
C GLU A 316 2.89 0.30 11.25
N ALA A 317 3.67 1.02 10.44
CA ALA A 317 4.74 1.88 10.94
C ALA A 317 4.19 2.96 11.88
N THR A 318 3.11 3.65 11.47
CA THR A 318 2.42 4.65 12.29
C THR A 318 1.81 4.03 13.54
N LEU A 319 1.11 2.90 13.44
CA LEU A 319 0.49 2.25 14.61
C LEU A 319 1.53 1.77 15.61
N LEU A 320 2.64 1.20 15.13
CA LEU A 320 3.76 0.78 15.97
C LEU A 320 4.33 1.97 16.74
N GLU A 321 4.56 3.10 16.06
CA GLU A 321 5.05 4.32 16.69
C GLU A 321 4.07 4.88 17.74
N HIS A 322 2.79 4.96 17.38
CA HIS A 322 1.72 5.41 18.27
C HIS A 322 1.66 4.56 19.54
N LEU A 323 1.70 3.23 19.41
CA LEU A 323 1.66 2.31 20.54
C LEU A 323 2.95 2.39 21.37
N GLN A 324 4.12 2.39 20.75
CA GLN A 324 5.41 2.43 21.46
C GLN A 324 5.61 3.70 22.28
N ARG A 325 5.00 4.82 21.88
CA ARG A 325 5.04 6.07 22.65
C ARG A 325 4.46 5.91 24.05
N SER A 326 3.41 5.10 24.21
CA SER A 326 2.76 4.87 25.51
C SER A 326 3.11 3.52 26.13
N PHE A 327 3.51 2.54 25.31
CA PHE A 327 3.75 1.16 25.71
C PHE A 327 5.12 0.69 25.19
N PRO A 328 6.22 0.98 25.92
CA PRO A 328 7.57 0.59 25.50
C PRO A 328 7.80 -0.93 25.38
N SER A 329 6.87 -1.74 25.90
CA SER A 329 6.84 -3.20 25.77
C SER A 329 6.45 -3.68 24.36
N VAL A 330 5.79 -2.84 23.56
CA VAL A 330 5.38 -3.17 22.19
C VAL A 330 6.60 -3.26 21.28
N ARG A 331 6.79 -4.43 20.68
CA ARG A 331 7.97 -4.72 19.84
C ARG A 331 7.66 -4.67 18.36
N ASP A 332 6.48 -5.11 17.96
CA ASP A 332 6.09 -5.16 16.55
C ASP A 332 4.57 -5.22 16.38
N VAL A 333 4.09 -4.90 15.17
CA VAL A 333 2.67 -5.03 14.78
C VAL A 333 2.53 -5.57 13.36
N ARG A 334 1.41 -6.24 13.11
CA ARG A 334 1.05 -6.75 11.77
C ARG A 334 -0.42 -6.52 11.50
N LEU A 335 -0.74 -5.91 10.38
CA LEU A 335 -2.07 -5.94 9.80
C LEU A 335 -2.20 -7.23 8.99
N THR A 336 -3.08 -8.14 9.39
CA THR A 336 -3.13 -9.49 8.81
C THR A 336 -3.79 -9.49 7.44
N ARG A 337 -3.42 -10.44 6.57
CA ARG A 337 -4.03 -10.59 5.23
C ARG A 337 -5.50 -10.95 5.33
N GLY A 338 -5.88 -11.82 6.28
CA GLY A 338 -7.27 -12.15 6.57
C GLY A 338 -8.11 -10.94 7.01
N GLY A 339 -7.50 -9.98 7.73
CA GLY A 339 -8.10 -8.68 8.04
C GLY A 339 -7.97 -7.64 6.92
N THR A 340 -7.76 -8.10 5.67
CA THR A 340 -7.55 -7.29 4.47
C THR A 340 -6.48 -6.22 4.64
N CYS A 341 -5.41 -6.54 5.37
CA CYS A 341 -4.32 -5.64 5.73
C CYS A 341 -4.77 -4.29 6.30
N ARG A 342 -5.90 -4.28 7.02
CA ARG A 342 -6.49 -3.04 7.54
C ARG A 342 -7.30 -3.21 8.82
N TYR A 343 -8.17 -4.19 8.90
CA TYR A 343 -9.15 -4.31 9.98
C TYR A 343 -8.64 -5.08 11.20
N HIS A 344 -7.75 -6.06 11.01
CA HIS A 344 -7.23 -6.90 12.08
C HIS A 344 -5.74 -6.61 12.32
N LEU A 345 -5.40 -6.31 13.57
CA LEU A 345 -4.05 -5.97 14.02
C LEU A 345 -3.56 -7.01 15.03
N ALA A 346 -2.43 -7.66 14.75
CA ALA A 346 -1.67 -8.39 15.74
C ALA A 346 -0.61 -7.47 16.36
N VAL A 347 -0.43 -7.53 17.68
CA VAL A 347 0.55 -6.72 18.42
C VAL A 347 1.45 -7.65 19.25
N LYS A 348 2.75 -7.62 19.00
CA LYS A 348 3.74 -8.41 19.71
C LYS A 348 4.31 -7.63 20.89
N VAL A 349 4.26 -8.20 22.09
CA VAL A 349 4.67 -7.54 23.33
C VAL A 349 5.69 -8.33 24.12
N ASP A 350 6.67 -7.62 24.66
CA ASP A 350 7.54 -8.08 25.74
C ASP A 350 6.90 -7.67 27.07
N LYS A 351 5.85 -8.39 27.45
CA LYS A 351 4.94 -8.02 28.56
C LYS A 351 5.70 -7.83 29.87
N ARG A 352 5.51 -6.67 30.52
CA ARG A 352 6.10 -6.35 31.82
C ARG A 352 5.08 -6.21 32.95
N SER A 353 3.84 -5.89 32.62
CA SER A 353 2.76 -5.72 33.60
C SER A 353 1.51 -6.49 33.20
N GLN A 354 0.82 -7.08 34.19
CA GLN A 354 -0.50 -7.66 33.96
C GLN A 354 -1.51 -6.54 33.61
N GLY A 355 -2.43 -6.82 32.70
CA GLY A 355 -3.43 -5.87 32.22
C GLY A 355 -2.93 -4.86 31.16
N GLU A 356 -1.61 -4.72 30.98
CA GLU A 356 -1.03 -3.89 29.91
C GLU A 356 -1.55 -4.25 28.50
N PRO A 357 -1.73 -5.54 28.11
CA PRO A 357 -2.29 -5.89 26.82
C PRO A 357 -3.68 -5.28 26.55
N LYS A 358 -4.55 -5.17 27.56
CA LYS A 358 -5.86 -4.52 27.41
C LYS A 358 -5.74 -3.02 27.16
N ASN A 359 -4.76 -2.36 27.78
CA ASN A 359 -4.47 -0.94 27.50
C ASN A 359 -3.93 -0.76 26.08
N ILE A 360 -3.07 -1.68 25.61
CA ILE A 360 -2.56 -1.70 24.24
C ILE A 360 -3.71 -1.87 23.24
N ILE A 361 -4.66 -2.77 23.49
CA ILE A 361 -5.88 -2.94 22.69
C ILE A 361 -6.64 -1.62 22.56
N MET A 362 -6.92 -0.95 23.68
CA MET A 362 -7.62 0.35 23.66
C MET A 362 -6.80 1.42 22.92
N GLY A 363 -5.48 1.43 23.10
CA GLY A 363 -4.57 2.31 22.39
C GLY A 363 -4.58 2.09 20.87
N ALA A 364 -4.69 0.84 20.43
CA ALA A 364 -4.77 0.49 19.01
C ALA A 364 -6.12 0.93 18.39
N PHE A 365 -7.24 0.73 19.09
CA PHE A 365 -8.53 1.25 18.65
C PHE A 365 -8.56 2.78 18.54
N GLY A 366 -7.90 3.47 19.47
CA GLY A 366 -7.74 4.92 19.42
C GLY A 366 -6.71 5.40 18.40
N GLY A 367 -5.78 4.53 17.97
CA GLY A 367 -4.71 4.85 17.03
C GLY A 367 -5.19 4.95 15.59
N HIS A 368 -6.16 4.13 15.17
CA HIS A 368 -6.75 4.23 13.84
C HIS A 368 -8.17 3.65 13.78
N TYR A 369 -9.13 4.42 13.24
CA TYR A 369 -10.55 4.06 13.26
C TYR A 369 -10.88 2.77 12.50
N ASP A 370 -10.16 2.44 11.43
CA ASP A 370 -10.38 1.19 10.68
C ASP A 370 -10.05 -0.07 11.51
N ILE A 371 -9.27 0.01 12.60
CA ILE A 371 -8.94 -1.17 13.41
C ILE A 371 -10.22 -1.69 14.08
N LYS A 372 -10.64 -2.89 13.69
CA LYS A 372 -11.83 -3.58 14.18
C LYS A 372 -11.49 -4.67 15.19
N GLN A 373 -10.40 -5.41 14.94
CA GLN A 373 -9.92 -6.47 15.82
C GLN A 373 -8.46 -6.26 16.20
N VAL A 374 -8.12 -6.49 17.46
CA VAL A 374 -6.73 -6.50 17.94
C VAL A 374 -6.44 -7.81 18.68
N VAL A 375 -5.33 -8.48 18.36
CA VAL A 375 -4.82 -9.62 19.12
C VAL A 375 -3.44 -9.27 19.67
N VAL A 376 -3.28 -9.34 20.99
CA VAL A 376 -1.98 -9.09 21.64
C VAL A 376 -1.34 -10.42 21.99
N VAL A 377 -0.07 -10.62 21.59
CA VAL A 377 0.65 -11.90 21.72
C VAL A 377 2.06 -11.70 22.30
N ASP A 378 2.60 -12.75 22.90
CA ASP A 378 3.96 -12.75 23.44
C ASP A 378 5.06 -12.81 22.36
N MET A 379 6.30 -12.62 22.77
CA MET A 379 7.50 -12.65 21.91
C MET A 379 7.73 -13.97 21.16
N ASP A 380 7.19 -15.08 21.65
CA ASP A 380 7.36 -16.41 21.06
C ASP A 380 6.30 -16.76 20.00
N VAL A 381 5.48 -15.79 19.59
CA VAL A 381 4.49 -15.89 18.51
C VAL A 381 4.98 -15.14 17.29
N ASN A 382 5.03 -15.78 16.14
CA ASN A 382 5.29 -15.15 14.86
C ASN A 382 4.03 -14.44 14.34
N ILE A 383 4.01 -13.11 14.41
CA ILE A 383 2.85 -12.33 13.95
C ILE A 383 2.75 -12.21 12.42
N ASP A 384 3.74 -12.69 11.67
CA ASP A 384 3.67 -12.80 10.21
C ASP A 384 2.92 -14.07 9.76
N ASP A 385 2.65 -15.01 10.69
CA ASP A 385 1.90 -16.23 10.44
C ASP A 385 0.54 -16.17 11.15
N GLU A 386 -0.53 -16.12 10.37
CA GLU A 386 -1.90 -16.09 10.89
C GLU A 386 -2.25 -17.34 11.71
N THR A 387 -1.63 -18.49 11.39
CA THR A 387 -1.79 -19.75 12.12
C THR A 387 -1.17 -19.65 13.51
N GLU A 388 -0.03 -18.97 13.67
CA GLU A 388 0.60 -18.75 14.98
C GLU A 388 -0.22 -17.78 15.83
N ILE A 389 -0.82 -16.76 15.23
CA ILE A 389 -1.74 -15.85 15.92
C ILE A 389 -2.98 -16.60 16.41
N GLU A 390 -3.59 -17.41 15.55
CA GLU A 390 -4.74 -18.26 15.91
C GLU A 390 -4.37 -19.25 17.03
N TRP A 391 -3.21 -19.90 16.93
CA TRP A 391 -2.71 -20.80 17.97
C TRP A 391 -2.57 -20.12 19.33
N ALA A 392 -2.07 -18.88 19.35
CA ALA A 392 -1.96 -18.11 20.59
C ALA A 392 -3.34 -17.85 21.20
N VAL A 393 -4.33 -17.45 20.40
CA VAL A 393 -5.72 -17.30 20.85
C VAL A 393 -6.26 -18.64 21.36
N ALA A 394 -6.11 -19.72 20.61
CA ALA A 394 -6.66 -21.04 20.99
C ALA A 394 -6.14 -21.56 22.33
N THR A 395 -4.91 -21.22 22.72
CA THR A 395 -4.22 -21.83 23.87
C THR A 395 -3.90 -20.88 25.01
N ARG A 396 -4.04 -19.56 24.82
CA ARG A 396 -3.69 -18.54 25.84
C ARG A 396 -4.81 -17.57 26.17
N PHE A 397 -5.97 -17.67 25.53
CA PHE A 397 -7.09 -16.77 25.74
C PHE A 397 -8.25 -17.47 26.46
N GLN A 398 -8.89 -16.77 27.39
CA GLN A 398 -10.17 -17.14 27.99
C GLN A 398 -11.15 -15.96 27.90
N ALA A 399 -12.27 -16.17 27.21
CA ALA A 399 -13.16 -15.10 26.80
C ALA A 399 -13.79 -14.30 27.95
N ASP A 400 -14.00 -14.91 29.12
CA ASP A 400 -14.58 -14.27 30.31
C ASP A 400 -13.66 -13.21 30.92
N ARG A 401 -12.34 -13.31 30.71
CA ARG A 401 -11.35 -12.42 31.32
C ARG A 401 -10.41 -11.73 30.34
N ASP A 402 -10.18 -12.26 29.15
CA ASP A 402 -9.16 -11.77 28.21
C ASP A 402 -9.76 -10.98 27.04
N LEU A 403 -11.09 -10.97 26.92
CA LEU A 403 -11.85 -10.24 25.90
C LEU A 403 -12.02 -8.76 26.28
N VAL A 404 -11.94 -7.89 25.27
CA VAL A 404 -12.33 -6.49 25.32
C VAL A 404 -13.31 -6.21 24.19
N VAL A 405 -14.48 -5.62 24.49
CA VAL A 405 -15.45 -5.21 23.48
C VAL A 405 -15.79 -3.73 23.66
N VAL A 406 -15.75 -2.97 22.57
CA VAL A 406 -16.21 -1.57 22.52
C VAL A 406 -17.30 -1.47 21.47
N ALA A 407 -18.54 -1.28 21.90
CA ALA A 407 -19.69 -1.12 21.01
C ALA A 407 -19.81 0.33 20.50
N GLY A 408 -20.38 0.49 19.29
CA GLY A 408 -20.76 1.81 18.76
C GLY A 408 -19.59 2.76 18.47
N ALA A 409 -18.39 2.23 18.24
CA ALA A 409 -17.22 3.03 17.91
C ALA A 409 -17.17 3.35 16.40
N GLN A 410 -16.39 4.36 16.03
CA GLN A 410 -16.13 4.64 14.61
C GLN A 410 -15.30 3.51 13.98
N GLY A 411 -15.76 3.03 12.84
CA GLY A 411 -15.16 2.02 11.97
C GLY A 411 -15.16 2.47 10.51
N SER A 412 -15.18 1.50 9.59
CA SER A 412 -15.06 1.75 8.15
C SER A 412 -16.40 1.71 7.45
N LYS A 413 -16.71 2.71 6.63
CA LYS A 413 -17.92 2.71 5.76
C LYS A 413 -17.89 1.62 4.68
N LEU A 414 -16.71 1.05 4.42
CA LEU A 414 -16.52 -0.03 3.45
C LEU A 414 -16.61 -1.43 4.09
N ASP A 415 -16.77 -1.52 5.41
CA ASP A 415 -17.13 -2.77 6.08
C ASP A 415 -18.65 -2.97 5.97
N PRO A 416 -19.13 -3.99 5.23
CA PRO A 416 -20.56 -4.21 5.03
C PRO A 416 -21.29 -4.67 6.29
N SER A 417 -20.58 -5.07 7.36
CA SER A 417 -21.18 -5.40 8.65
C SER A 417 -21.36 -4.19 9.58
N SER A 418 -20.83 -3.02 9.20
CA SER A 418 -20.97 -1.78 9.95
C SER A 418 -22.31 -1.10 9.69
N ASP A 419 -22.74 -0.25 10.63
CA ASP A 419 -23.90 0.64 10.47
C ASP A 419 -23.39 2.03 10.05
N ASP A 420 -23.35 2.29 8.74
CA ASP A 420 -22.76 3.49 8.12
C ASP A 420 -21.34 3.84 8.64
N GLY A 421 -20.52 2.80 8.85
CA GLY A 421 -19.18 2.94 9.42
C GLY A 421 -19.14 3.02 10.94
N ILE A 422 -20.23 2.80 11.65
CA ILE A 422 -20.24 2.53 13.09
C ILE A 422 -20.09 1.03 13.30
N SER A 423 -19.13 0.61 14.14
CA SER A 423 -18.81 -0.81 14.35
C SER A 423 -18.55 -1.11 15.82
N ALA A 424 -18.83 -2.36 16.23
CA ALA A 424 -18.21 -2.92 17.41
C ALA A 424 -16.72 -3.22 17.13
N LYS A 425 -15.89 -3.07 18.15
CA LYS A 425 -14.46 -3.42 18.14
C LYS A 425 -14.19 -4.53 19.14
N MET A 426 -13.30 -5.47 18.79
CA MET A 426 -12.99 -6.66 19.59
C MET A 426 -11.48 -6.79 19.83
N GLY A 427 -11.08 -6.95 21.08
CA GLY A 427 -9.69 -7.14 21.48
C GLY A 427 -9.50 -8.46 22.21
N LEU A 428 -8.42 -9.16 21.90
CA LEU A 428 -8.07 -10.44 22.52
C LEU A 428 -6.67 -10.34 23.13
N ASP A 429 -6.59 -10.45 24.46
CA ASP A 429 -5.33 -10.67 25.16
C ASP A 429 -4.96 -12.16 25.08
N ALA A 430 -4.07 -12.52 24.15
CA ALA A 430 -3.57 -13.88 23.98
C ALA A 430 -2.16 -14.03 24.58
N THR A 431 -1.85 -13.26 25.63
CA THR A 431 -0.55 -13.32 26.32
C THR A 431 -0.59 -14.23 27.55
N LYS A 432 0.47 -15.01 27.78
CA LYS A 432 0.59 -15.87 28.98
C LYS A 432 0.63 -15.01 30.26
N PRO A 433 -0.06 -15.38 31.36
CA PRO A 433 0.06 -14.62 32.61
C PRO A 433 1.51 -14.58 33.12
N LEU A 434 1.95 -13.45 33.70
CA LEU A 434 3.32 -13.29 34.22
C LEU A 434 3.65 -14.19 35.42
N SER A 435 2.63 -14.63 36.16
CA SER A 435 2.79 -15.41 37.40
C SER A 435 2.79 -16.93 37.19
N THR A 436 2.89 -17.40 35.95
CA THR A 436 2.84 -18.83 35.61
C THR A 436 4.21 -19.48 35.73
N ASP A 437 4.22 -20.78 36.04
CA ASP A 437 5.45 -21.56 36.04
C ASP A 437 6.07 -21.62 34.64
N ALA A 438 7.41 -21.65 34.57
CA ALA A 438 8.13 -21.58 33.30
C ALA A 438 7.79 -22.71 32.31
N MET A 439 7.26 -23.85 32.79
CA MET A 439 6.89 -24.99 31.96
C MET A 439 5.44 -24.93 31.45
N GLU A 440 4.55 -24.21 32.11
CA GLU A 440 3.10 -24.25 31.85
C GLU A 440 2.76 -23.80 30.42
N PHE A 441 3.39 -22.70 29.97
CA PHE A 441 3.21 -22.13 28.64
C PHE A 441 4.43 -22.33 27.73
N LYS A 442 5.35 -23.24 28.09
CA LYS A 442 6.56 -23.49 27.29
C LYS A 442 6.17 -24.21 26.00
N ARG A 443 6.41 -23.56 24.86
CA ARG A 443 6.26 -24.22 23.56
C ARG A 443 7.17 -25.45 23.49
N ILE A 444 6.62 -26.56 23.01
CA ILE A 444 7.42 -27.73 22.67
C ILE A 444 8.39 -27.35 21.53
N HIS A 445 9.58 -27.94 21.55
CA HIS A 445 10.60 -27.66 20.55
C HIS A 445 11.41 -28.94 20.28
N VAL A 446 11.55 -29.30 19.00
CA VAL A 446 12.40 -30.40 18.56
C VAL A 446 13.81 -29.86 18.42
N LYS A 447 14.69 -30.27 19.33
CA LYS A 447 16.09 -29.81 19.38
C LYS A 447 16.79 -30.08 18.03
N GLY A 448 17.37 -29.03 17.45
CA GLY A 448 18.20 -29.12 16.25
C GLY A 448 17.46 -28.93 14.93
N VAL A 449 16.14 -28.68 14.94
CA VAL A 449 15.35 -28.46 13.72
C VAL A 449 15.88 -27.27 12.90
N GLU A 450 16.39 -26.25 13.57
CA GLU A 450 17.00 -25.05 12.98
C GLU A 450 18.36 -25.31 12.30
N ASN A 451 18.98 -26.47 12.56
CA ASN A 451 20.31 -26.82 12.07
C ASN A 451 20.30 -27.99 11.05
N VAL A 452 19.12 -28.55 10.73
CA VAL A 452 19.01 -29.67 9.79
C VAL A 452 19.22 -29.20 8.36
N ASP A 453 20.22 -29.78 7.69
CA ASP A 453 20.43 -29.67 6.25
C ASP A 453 19.67 -30.80 5.54
N LEU A 454 18.47 -30.49 5.02
CA LEU A 454 17.64 -31.48 4.33
C LEU A 454 18.30 -32.05 3.06
N GLY A 455 19.19 -31.28 2.41
CA GLY A 455 19.93 -31.77 1.24
C GLY A 455 20.92 -32.88 1.60
N LYS A 456 21.44 -32.88 2.83
CA LYS A 456 22.26 -33.97 3.38
C LYS A 456 21.45 -35.06 4.06
N ALA A 457 20.34 -34.70 4.69
CA ALA A 457 19.52 -35.64 5.46
C ALA A 457 18.61 -36.51 4.58
N LEU A 458 18.25 -36.05 3.37
CA LEU A 458 17.35 -36.74 2.47
C LEU A 458 18.10 -37.37 1.28
N GLN A 459 17.56 -38.48 0.77
CA GLN A 459 18.05 -39.12 -0.45
C GLN A 459 17.64 -38.30 -1.68
N ALA A 460 18.55 -38.10 -2.62
CA ALA A 460 18.31 -37.31 -3.84
C ALA A 460 17.22 -37.92 -4.75
N ASP A 461 17.07 -39.24 -4.76
CA ASP A 461 15.99 -39.95 -5.45
C ASP A 461 15.14 -40.72 -4.44
N PRO A 462 14.08 -40.10 -3.88
CA PRO A 462 13.23 -40.74 -2.89
C PRO A 462 12.46 -41.92 -3.48
N LYS A 463 12.15 -41.93 -4.78
CA LYS A 463 11.39 -43.02 -5.41
C LYS A 463 12.25 -44.28 -5.51
N ALA A 464 13.48 -44.15 -6.02
CA ALA A 464 14.40 -45.28 -6.10
C ALA A 464 14.85 -45.75 -4.72
N ALA A 465 15.10 -44.83 -3.78
CA ALA A 465 15.41 -45.18 -2.40
C ALA A 465 14.28 -45.96 -1.73
N PHE A 466 13.04 -45.48 -1.86
CA PHE A 466 11.86 -46.18 -1.35
C PHE A 466 11.70 -47.57 -1.97
N ALA A 467 11.80 -47.68 -3.30
CA ALA A 467 11.71 -48.96 -4.01
C ALA A 467 12.74 -49.99 -3.51
N ARG A 468 13.98 -49.57 -3.26
CA ARG A 468 15.01 -50.44 -2.66
C ARG A 468 14.67 -50.85 -1.23
N ILE A 469 14.23 -49.91 -0.41
CA ILE A 469 13.90 -50.16 1.01
C ILE A 469 12.74 -51.17 1.14
N VAL A 470 11.72 -51.06 0.29
CA VAL A 470 10.55 -51.95 0.36
C VAL A 470 10.75 -53.29 -0.35
N ALA A 471 11.72 -53.39 -1.28
CA ALA A 471 12.01 -54.62 -2.01
C ALA A 471 12.85 -55.65 -1.23
N GLY A 472 13.48 -55.25 -0.12
CA GLY A 472 14.34 -56.11 0.71
C GLY A 472 15.82 -56.00 0.35
#